data_AF-A0A124IQK6-F1
#
_entry.id   AF-A0A124IQK6-F1
#
_cell.length_a   1.000
_cell.length_b   1.000
_cell.length_c   1.000
_cell.angle_alpha   90.00
_cell.angle_beta   90.00
_cell.angle_gamma   90.00
#
_symmetry.space_group_name_H-M   'P 1'
#
loop_
_entity.id
_entity.type
_entity.pdbx_description
1 polymer ?
#
loop_
_entity_poly.entity_id
_entity_poly.type
_entity_poly.pdbx_seq_one_letter_code
_entity_poly.pdbx_strand_id
1 'polypeptide(L)'
;MYPINAKQQKKVLNSFQRVVDKRNSSFISEDLYKHLNLNCNFSSHFSLKGFQDAYRGDHFQEFLEHFDQHSLHSQWREAPEISREFADLNNTLFDYASSRL
;
A
#
# COMPACT_ATOMS: atom_id res chain seq x y z
N MET A 1 8.29 -7.97 11.88
CA MET A 1 7.78 -8.47 10.59
C MET A 1 6.49 -9.25 10.82
N TYR A 2 5.41 -8.94 10.11
CA TYR A 2 4.19 -9.74 10.14
C TYR A 2 4.21 -10.75 8.98
N PRO A 3 4.36 -12.06 9.25
CA PRO A 3 4.51 -13.06 8.19
C PRO A 3 3.18 -13.23 7.44
N ILE A 4 3.24 -13.16 6.10
CA ILE A 4 2.10 -13.43 5.22
C ILE A 4 2.45 -14.54 4.22
N ASN A 5 1.54 -15.51 4.08
CA ASN A 5 1.71 -16.59 3.12
C ASN A 5 1.37 -16.16 1.68
N ALA A 6 1.70 -17.00 0.69
CA ALA A 6 1.47 -16.71 -0.73
C ALA A 6 -0.01 -16.38 -1.06
N LYS A 7 -0.97 -17.01 -0.37
CA LYS A 7 -2.41 -16.72 -0.55
C LYS A 7 -2.75 -15.31 -0.06
N GLN A 8 -2.18 -14.88 1.06
CA GLN A 8 -2.34 -13.52 1.59
C GLN A 8 -1.66 -12.49 0.69
N GLN A 9 -0.44 -12.75 0.22
CA GLN A 9 0.25 -11.87 -0.73
C GLN A 9 -0.58 -11.63 -2.01
N LYS A 10 -1.22 -12.69 -2.54
CA LYS A 10 -2.14 -12.55 -3.68
C LYS A 10 -3.36 -11.69 -3.37
N LYS A 11 -3.92 -11.79 -2.15
CA LYS A 11 -5.03 -10.93 -1.72
C LYS A 11 -4.60 -9.47 -1.60
N VAL A 12 -3.41 -9.22 -1.05
CA VAL A 12 -2.80 -7.88 -0.96
C VAL A 12 -2.71 -7.27 -2.35
N LEU A 13 -2.10 -7.98 -3.30
CA LEU A 13 -1.95 -7.51 -4.68
C LEU A 13 -3.31 -7.25 -5.35
N ASN A 14 -4.24 -8.21 -5.30
CA ASN A 14 -5.56 -8.05 -5.92
C ASN A 14 -6.34 -6.87 -5.32
N SER A 15 -6.26 -6.69 -3.99
CA SER A 15 -6.88 -5.56 -3.30
C SER A 15 -6.25 -4.25 -3.76
N PHE A 16 -4.92 -4.19 -3.85
CA PHE A 16 -4.20 -3.00 -4.27
C PHE A 16 -4.55 -2.61 -5.70
N GLN A 17 -4.51 -3.56 -6.63
CA GLN A 17 -4.88 -3.32 -8.02
C GLN A 17 -6.29 -2.75 -8.13
N ARG A 18 -7.25 -3.32 -7.38
CA ARG A 18 -8.63 -2.83 -7.34
C ARG A 18 -8.73 -1.40 -6.78
N VAL A 19 -7.95 -1.07 -5.74
CA VAL A 19 -7.91 0.27 -5.15
C VAL A 19 -7.40 1.30 -6.15
N VAL A 20 -6.28 0.99 -6.83
CA VAL A 20 -5.67 1.86 -7.84
C VAL A 20 -6.59 2.00 -9.06
N ASP A 21 -7.09 0.89 -9.61
CA ASP A 21 -7.96 0.88 -10.81
C ASP A 21 -9.26 1.65 -10.60
N LYS A 22 -9.86 1.54 -9.40
CA LYS A 22 -11.11 2.22 -9.07
C LYS A 22 -10.90 3.59 -8.44
N ARG A 23 -9.65 3.97 -8.20
CA ARG A 23 -9.26 5.17 -7.44
C ARG A 23 -10.09 5.39 -6.18
N ASN A 24 -10.23 4.33 -5.38
CA ASN A 24 -11.14 4.34 -4.24
C ASN A 24 -10.58 3.56 -3.05
N SER A 25 -10.33 4.29 -1.97
CA SER A 25 -9.81 3.76 -0.70
C SER A 25 -10.75 2.76 -0.02
N SER A 26 -12.06 2.76 -0.31
CA SER A 26 -13.00 1.79 0.28
C SER A 26 -12.71 0.35 -0.14
N PHE A 27 -11.91 0.13 -1.18
CA PHE A 27 -11.45 -1.20 -1.61
C PHE A 27 -10.18 -1.67 -0.91
N ILE A 28 -9.60 -0.87 -0.02
CA ILE A 28 -8.47 -1.29 0.81
C ILE A 28 -8.96 -2.39 1.74
N SER A 29 -8.51 -3.61 1.50
CA SER A 29 -8.83 -4.76 2.36
C SER A 29 -8.01 -4.73 3.64
N GLU A 30 -8.45 -5.51 4.63
CA GLU A 30 -7.71 -5.70 5.88
C GLU A 30 -6.30 -6.29 5.62
N ASP A 31 -6.18 -7.23 4.68
CA ASP A 31 -4.88 -7.81 4.29
C ASP A 31 -3.93 -6.74 3.73
N LEU A 32 -4.42 -5.89 2.81
CA LEU A 32 -3.63 -4.78 2.26
C LEU A 32 -3.24 -3.78 3.34
N TYR A 33 -4.20 -3.35 4.18
CA TYR A 33 -3.95 -2.44 5.29
C TYR A 33 -2.88 -2.99 6.25
N LYS A 34 -2.98 -4.25 6.66
CA LYS A 34 -1.97 -4.87 7.55
C LYS A 34 -0.60 -4.93 6.89
N HIS A 35 -0.54 -5.28 5.60
CA HIS A 35 0.73 -5.32 4.87
C HIS A 35 1.40 -3.94 4.80
N LEU A 36 0.65 -2.89 4.45
CA LEU A 36 1.19 -1.53 4.36
C LEU A 36 1.71 -1.04 5.72
N ASN A 37 0.94 -1.24 6.80
CA ASN A 37 1.33 -0.74 8.12
C ASN A 37 2.44 -1.58 8.78
N LEU A 38 2.40 -2.90 8.68
CA LEU A 38 3.28 -3.79 9.44
C LEU A 38 4.53 -4.23 8.68
N ASN A 39 4.52 -4.11 7.34
CA ASN A 39 5.62 -4.56 6.48
C ASN A 39 6.20 -3.47 5.57
N CYS A 40 5.47 -2.38 5.32
CA CYS A 40 5.92 -1.27 4.46
C CYS A 40 6.13 0.05 5.21
N ASN A 41 5.97 0.05 6.55
CA ASN A 41 6.12 1.23 7.40
C ASN A 41 5.25 2.44 6.95
N PHE A 42 4.07 2.19 6.40
CA PHE A 42 3.11 3.27 6.14
C PHE A 42 2.66 3.88 7.47
N SER A 43 2.52 5.20 7.50
CA SER A 43 1.96 5.93 8.64
C SER A 43 0.57 5.41 8.96
N SER A 44 0.45 4.63 10.03
CA SER A 44 -0.80 3.95 10.36
C SER A 44 -1.81 4.90 10.98
N HIS A 45 -2.98 5.03 10.37
CA HIS A 45 -4.18 5.34 11.13
C HIS A 45 -4.55 4.12 12.00
N PHE A 46 -4.98 4.36 13.24
CA PHE A 46 -5.23 3.33 14.27
C PHE A 46 -6.23 2.22 13.89
N SER A 47 -6.94 2.33 12.76
CA SER A 47 -7.85 1.29 12.26
C SER A 47 -7.95 1.29 10.74
N LEU A 48 -8.38 0.15 10.16
CA LEU A 48 -8.68 0.04 8.73
C LEU A 48 -9.65 1.14 8.26
N LYS A 49 -10.72 1.38 9.03
CA LYS A 49 -11.70 2.42 8.68
C LYS A 49 -11.05 3.81 8.65
N GLY A 50 -10.26 4.14 9.67
CA GLY A 50 -9.53 5.40 9.70
C GLY A 50 -8.56 5.56 8.52
N PHE A 51 -7.92 4.48 8.11
CA PHE A 51 -7.03 4.47 6.94
C PHE A 51 -7.78 4.68 5.63
N GLN A 52 -8.95 4.03 5.46
CA GLN A 52 -9.80 4.24 4.30
C GLN A 52 -10.34 5.68 4.24
N ASP A 53 -10.76 6.21 5.38
CA ASP A 53 -11.30 7.57 5.50
C ASP A 53 -10.22 8.62 5.22
N ALA A 54 -8.96 8.39 5.65
CA ALA A 54 -7.85 9.31 5.42
C ALA A 54 -7.52 9.52 3.94
N TYR A 55 -7.64 8.47 3.12
CA TYR A 55 -7.37 8.51 1.68
C TYR A 55 -8.64 8.60 0.83
N ARG A 56 -9.75 9.07 1.40
CA ARG A 56 -11.03 9.16 0.70
C ARG A 56 -11.11 10.42 -0.16
N GLY A 57 -11.70 10.29 -1.35
CA GLY A 57 -12.01 11.44 -2.21
C GLY A 57 -10.73 12.09 -2.72
N ASP A 58 -10.60 13.40 -2.51
CA ASP A 58 -9.47 14.20 -3.02
C ASP A 58 -8.12 13.78 -2.42
N HIS A 59 -8.13 13.21 -1.21
CA HIS A 59 -6.93 12.67 -0.55
C HIS A 59 -6.44 11.34 -1.16
N PHE A 60 -7.18 10.75 -2.10
CA PHE A 60 -6.74 9.51 -2.73
C PHE A 60 -5.46 9.71 -3.57
N GLN A 61 -5.21 10.92 -4.06
CA GLN A 61 -3.97 11.21 -4.78
C GLN A 61 -2.75 11.05 -3.87
N GLU A 62 -2.83 11.49 -2.62
CA GLU A 62 -1.77 11.32 -1.61
C GLU A 62 -1.45 9.84 -1.38
N PHE A 63 -2.47 8.96 -1.41
CA PHE A 63 -2.25 7.52 -1.35
C PHE A 63 -1.38 7.00 -2.50
N LEU A 64 -1.68 7.43 -3.74
CA LEU A 64 -0.92 7.00 -4.91
C LEU A 64 0.49 7.58 -4.93
N GLU A 65 0.68 8.79 -4.42
CA GLU A 65 1.99 9.45 -4.31
C GLU A 65 2.96 8.65 -3.44
N HIS A 66 2.48 7.88 -2.46
CA HIS A 66 3.36 6.96 -1.75
C HIS A 66 3.99 5.89 -2.67
N PHE A 67 3.42 5.61 -3.83
CA PHE A 67 3.90 4.62 -4.80
C PHE A 67 4.45 5.27 -6.09
N ASP A 68 4.67 6.59 -6.09
CA ASP A 68 5.30 7.33 -7.17
C ASP A 68 6.80 7.50 -6.90
N GLN A 69 7.65 7.08 -7.84
CA GLN A 69 9.12 7.21 -7.72
C GLN A 69 9.61 8.65 -7.64
N HIS A 70 8.81 9.60 -8.11
CA HIS A 70 9.14 11.02 -8.10
C HIS A 70 8.60 11.75 -6.87
N SER A 71 7.76 11.09 -6.06
CA SER A 71 7.16 11.70 -4.89
C SER A 71 8.04 11.52 -3.65
N LEU A 72 8.12 12.58 -2.85
CA LEU A 72 8.72 12.55 -1.51
C LEU A 72 8.00 11.58 -0.56
N HIS A 73 6.74 11.23 -0.85
CA HIS A 73 5.97 10.28 -0.06
C HIS A 73 6.38 8.81 -0.26
N SER A 74 7.22 8.51 -1.27
CA SER A 74 7.75 7.16 -1.55
C SER A 74 8.97 6.76 -0.73
N GLN A 75 9.46 7.65 0.15
CA GLN A 75 10.62 7.44 1.03
C GLN A 75 10.48 6.22 1.95
N TRP A 76 9.25 5.73 2.18
CA TRP A 76 9.05 4.51 2.93
C TRP A 76 9.87 3.37 2.35
N ARG A 77 10.11 3.30 1.02
CA ARG A 77 10.94 2.30 0.32
C ARG A 77 12.40 2.22 0.77
N GLU A 78 12.93 3.32 1.30
CA GLU A 78 14.32 3.40 1.76
C GLU A 78 14.43 3.18 3.27
N ALA A 79 13.29 3.05 3.98
CA ALA A 79 13.28 2.86 5.41
C ALA A 79 13.91 1.51 5.78
N PRO A 80 14.84 1.46 6.76
CA PRO A 80 15.50 0.23 7.19
C PRO A 80 14.52 -0.79 7.79
N GLU A 81 13.31 -0.35 8.14
CA GLU A 81 12.28 -1.13 8.82
C GLU A 81 11.35 -1.92 7.87
N ILE A 82 11.47 -1.73 6.56
CA ILE A 82 10.71 -2.52 5.57
C ILE A 82 11.19 -3.97 5.56
N SER A 83 10.29 -4.95 5.37
CA SER A 83 10.76 -6.31 5.12
C SER A 83 11.45 -6.39 3.78
N ARG A 84 12.70 -6.83 3.85
CA ARG A 84 13.38 -7.44 2.70
C ARG A 84 12.70 -8.73 2.25
N GLU A 85 12.03 -9.45 3.16
CA GLU A 85 11.26 -10.66 2.86
C GLU A 85 10.11 -10.42 1.86
N PHE A 86 9.49 -9.23 1.87
CA PHE A 86 8.38 -8.90 0.96
C PHE A 86 8.79 -7.89 -0.10
N ALA A 87 10.10 -7.76 -0.38
CA ALA A 87 10.63 -6.82 -1.37
C ALA A 87 9.98 -7.02 -2.76
N ASP A 88 9.83 -8.26 -3.22
CA ASP A 88 9.21 -8.57 -4.51
C ASP A 88 7.76 -8.11 -4.59
N LEU A 89 6.98 -8.34 -3.52
CA LEU A 89 5.59 -7.87 -3.45
C LEU A 89 5.55 -6.35 -3.42
N ASN A 90 6.39 -5.71 -2.61
CA ASN A 90 6.42 -4.25 -2.47
C ASN A 90 6.79 -3.58 -3.81
N ASN A 91 7.79 -4.10 -4.52
CA ASN A 91 8.16 -3.65 -5.86
C ASN A 91 7.00 -3.84 -6.84
N THR A 92 6.31 -4.98 -6.79
CA THR A 92 5.14 -5.22 -7.64
C THR A 92 4.03 -4.19 -7.40
N LEU A 93 3.71 -3.85 -6.14
CA LEU A 93 2.72 -2.81 -5.83
C LEU A 93 3.16 -1.46 -6.38
N PHE A 94 4.44 -1.14 -6.20
CA PHE A 94 5.04 0.11 -6.63
C PHE A 94 4.98 0.28 -8.15
N ASP A 95 5.51 -0.69 -8.89
CA ASP A 95 5.54 -0.70 -10.36
C ASP A 95 4.11 -0.62 -10.92
N TYR A 96 3.16 -1.32 -10.29
CA TYR A 96 1.77 -1.30 -10.70
C TYR A 96 1.16 0.10 -10.59
N ALA A 97 1.34 0.79 -9.45
CA ALA A 97 0.81 2.13 -9.28
C ALA A 97 1.53 3.15 -10.17
N SER A 98 2.87 3.09 -10.26
CA SER A 98 3.66 3.96 -11.14
C SER A 98 3.26 3.84 -12.61
N SER A 99 2.82 2.66 -13.08
CA SER A 99 2.32 2.49 -14.46
C SER A 99 0.93 3.10 -14.73
N ARG A 100 0.24 3.59 -13.70
CA ARG A 100 -1.15 4.10 -13.74
C ARG A 100 -1.29 5.55 -13.27
N LEU A 101 -0.17 6.18 -12.91
CA LEU A 101 -0.02 7.59 -12.62
C LEU A 101 0.30 8.34 -13.92
#